data_AF-A0A7Y8DNU6-F1
#
_entry.id   AF-A0A7Y8DNU6-F1
#
_cell.length_a   1.000
_cell.length_b   1.000
_cell.length_c   1.000
_cell.angle_alpha   90.00
_cell.angle_beta   90.00
_cell.angle_gamma   90.00
#
_symmetry.space_group_name_H-M   'P 1'
#
loop_
_entity.id
_entity.type
_entity.pdbx_description
1 polymer ?
#
loop_
_entity_poly.entity_id
_entity_poly.type
_entity_poly.pdbx_seq_one_letter_code
_entity_poly.pdbx_strand_id
1 'polypeptide(L)'
;CVGMALVYVWQGMPQTFASQALATTLEGAQQQLIVGAVASFESIKHIGTNGGGFFSMNAAHPFENPTPLTNALHILSMLLIPSALTYTFGSMLLQRRQGWVFFGTFLVMFLGFLALVYGAEQNGNPLLTQAGANQTLSI
;
A
#
# COMPACT_ATOMS: atom_id res chain seq x y z
N CYS A 1 -4.35 -14.32 -1.59
CA CYS A 1 -3.47 -13.78 -2.64
C CYS A 1 -4.15 -13.78 -4.01
N VAL A 2 -4.49 -14.95 -4.59
CA VAL A 2 -5.09 -15.03 -5.95
C VAL A 2 -6.29 -14.10 -6.14
N GLY A 3 -7.29 -14.13 -5.25
CA GLY A 3 -8.45 -13.26 -5.34
C GLY A 3 -8.10 -11.77 -5.33
N MET A 4 -7.14 -11.36 -4.48
CA MET A 4 -6.66 -9.98 -4.43
C MET A 4 -5.91 -9.57 -5.70
N ALA A 5 -5.08 -10.46 -6.25
CA ALA A 5 -4.38 -10.21 -7.51
C ALA A 5 -5.36 -9.95 -8.66
N LEU A 6 -6.49 -10.67 -8.72
CA LEU A 6 -7.53 -10.41 -9.73
C LEU A 6 -8.16 -9.02 -9.57
N VAL A 7 -8.42 -8.59 -8.34
CA VAL A 7 -8.91 -7.23 -8.05
C VAL A 7 -7.89 -6.18 -8.50
N TYR A 8 -6.60 -6.44 -8.28
CA TYR A 8 -5.53 -5.54 -8.70
C TYR A 8 -5.36 -5.45 -10.22
N VAL A 9 -5.47 -6.58 -10.93
CA VAL A 9 -5.51 -6.58 -12.40
C VAL A 9 -6.71 -5.79 -12.91
N TRP A 10 -7.88 -5.98 -12.29
CA TRP A 10 -9.08 -5.21 -12.63
C TRP A 10 -8.88 -3.69 -12.42
N GLN A 11 -8.11 -3.30 -11.41
CA GLN A 11 -7.77 -1.90 -11.12
C GLN A 11 -6.59 -1.36 -11.96
N GLY A 12 -5.99 -2.17 -12.84
CA GLY A 12 -4.97 -1.71 -13.80
C GLY A 12 -3.53 -2.12 -13.49
N MET A 13 -3.30 -2.98 -12.49
CA MET A 13 -1.94 -3.53 -12.29
C MET A 13 -1.59 -4.55 -13.38
N PRO A 14 -0.39 -4.49 -13.97
CA PRO A 14 0.04 -5.47 -14.97
C PRO A 14 0.14 -6.89 -14.39
N GLN A 15 -0.29 -7.86 -15.20
CA GLN A 15 -0.05 -9.28 -14.95
C GLN A 15 0.19 -9.98 -16.28
N THR A 16 1.45 -10.10 -16.67
CA THR A 16 1.87 -10.66 -17.96
C THR A 16 3.22 -11.36 -17.87
N PHE A 17 3.53 -12.21 -18.85
CA PHE A 17 4.86 -12.83 -19.03
C PHE A 17 5.79 -12.02 -19.92
N ALA A 18 5.30 -10.95 -20.56
CA ALA A 18 6.17 -9.99 -21.24
C ALA A 18 7.03 -9.25 -20.20
N SER A 19 8.29 -8.96 -20.54
CA SER A 19 9.20 -8.19 -19.69
C SER A 19 9.10 -6.68 -19.92
N GLN A 20 8.64 -6.27 -21.10
CA GLN A 20 8.57 -4.87 -21.50
C GLN A 20 7.47 -4.63 -22.54
N ALA A 21 6.92 -3.42 -22.52
CA ALA A 21 6.13 -2.85 -23.59
C ALA A 21 6.84 -1.59 -24.11
N LEU A 22 6.91 -1.43 -25.43
CA LEU A 22 7.44 -0.21 -26.05
C LEU A 22 6.28 0.73 -26.36
N ALA A 23 6.37 1.97 -25.88
CA ALA A 23 5.40 3.02 -26.13
C ALA A 23 6.07 4.17 -26.88
N THR A 24 5.44 4.66 -27.95
CA THR A 24 5.84 5.92 -28.58
C THR A 24 5.08 7.04 -27.88
N THR A 25 5.80 7.99 -27.30
CA THR A 25 5.19 9.13 -26.58
C THR A 25 4.54 10.09 -27.56
N LEU A 26 3.73 11.03 -27.04
CA LEU A 26 3.10 12.07 -27.87
C LEU A 26 4.12 12.97 -28.59
N GLU A 27 5.34 13.07 -28.06
CA GLU A 27 6.46 13.82 -28.67
C GLU A 27 7.25 12.98 -29.71
N GLY A 28 6.87 11.72 -29.91
CA GLY A 28 7.52 10.80 -30.83
C GLY A 28 8.73 10.05 -30.25
N ALA A 29 9.07 10.27 -28.98
CA ALA A 29 10.15 9.54 -28.31
C ALA A 29 9.74 8.09 -28.00
N GLN A 30 10.69 7.16 -27.98
CA GLN A 30 10.45 5.78 -27.55
C GLN A 30 10.63 5.68 -26.02
N GLN A 31 9.64 5.11 -25.34
CA GLN A 31 9.68 4.81 -23.91
C GLN A 31 9.54 3.29 -23.70
N GLN A 32 10.46 2.73 -22.93
CA GLN A 32 10.41 1.35 -22.50
C GLN A 32 9.68 1.26 -21.16
N LEU A 33 8.55 0.55 -21.14
CA LEU A 33 7.76 0.29 -19.95
C LEU A 33 8.02 -1.12 -19.47
N ILE A 34 8.63 -1.26 -18.30
CA ILE A 34 8.83 -2.58 -17.68
C ILE A 34 7.48 -3.09 -17.17
N VAL A 35 7.14 -4.31 -17.53
CA VAL A 35 5.90 -5.01 -17.13
C VAL A 35 6.23 -6.43 -16.68
N GLY A 36 5.25 -7.12 -16.13
CA GLY A 36 5.43 -8.49 -15.67
C GLY A 36 4.27 -8.97 -14.81
N ALA A 37 4.54 -9.94 -13.95
CA ALA A 37 3.59 -10.54 -13.03
C ALA A 37 3.35 -9.69 -11.75
N VAL A 38 3.18 -8.37 -11.92
CA VAL A 38 3.20 -7.38 -10.83
C VAL A 38 2.07 -7.63 -9.84
N ALA A 39 0.82 -7.74 -10.30
CA ALA A 39 -0.35 -7.89 -9.43
C ALA A 39 -0.25 -9.11 -8.48
N SER A 40 0.30 -10.22 -8.99
CA SER A 40 0.48 -11.43 -8.18
C SER A 40 1.52 -11.25 -7.08
N PHE A 41 2.66 -10.63 -7.38
CA PHE A 41 3.70 -10.33 -6.41
C PHE A 41 3.20 -9.32 -5.37
N GLU A 42 2.49 -8.29 -5.82
CA GLU A 42 1.92 -7.25 -4.96
C GLU A 42 0.92 -7.82 -3.95
N SER A 43 0.08 -8.76 -4.38
CA SER A 43 -0.86 -9.45 -3.48
C SER A 43 -0.17 -10.24 -2.36
N ILE A 44 0.94 -10.92 -2.67
CA ILE A 44 1.70 -11.71 -1.69
C ILE A 44 2.48 -10.78 -0.77
N LYS A 45 3.09 -9.75 -1.34
CA LYS A 45 3.86 -8.72 -0.62
C LYS A 45 3.03 -8.06 0.47
N HIS A 46 1.80 -7.63 0.16
CA HIS A 46 0.97 -6.94 1.14
C HIS A 46 0.31 -7.89 2.14
N ILE A 47 -0.25 -9.02 1.70
CA ILE A 47 -0.87 -9.99 2.63
C ILE A 47 0.17 -10.61 3.57
N GLY A 48 1.35 -10.92 3.04
CA GLY A 48 2.46 -11.48 3.81
C GLY A 48 3.36 -10.45 4.47
N THR A 49 3.03 -9.15 4.37
CA THR A 49 3.81 -8.04 4.95
C THR A 49 5.31 -8.07 4.59
N ASN A 50 5.67 -8.51 3.39
CA ASN A 50 7.07 -8.68 2.95
C ASN A 50 7.73 -7.34 2.56
N GLY A 51 6.98 -6.46 1.90
CA GLY A 51 7.47 -5.14 1.47
C GLY A 51 8.35 -5.11 0.21
N GLY A 52 8.72 -6.25 -0.39
CA GLY A 52 9.49 -6.29 -1.64
C GLY A 52 8.66 -5.92 -2.87
N GLY A 53 8.85 -4.71 -3.41
CA GLY A 53 8.19 -4.22 -4.62
C GLY A 53 8.82 -4.76 -5.90
N PHE A 54 8.04 -4.80 -6.99
CA PHE A 54 8.51 -5.22 -8.31
C PHE A 54 9.41 -4.15 -8.95
N PHE A 55 9.08 -2.88 -8.71
CA PHE A 55 9.82 -1.70 -9.14
C PHE A 55 10.51 -1.04 -7.94
N SER A 56 11.54 -0.24 -8.21
CA SER A 56 12.32 0.44 -7.15
C SER A 56 11.49 1.41 -6.31
N MET A 57 10.44 2.02 -6.87
CA MET A 57 9.53 2.92 -6.14
C MET A 57 8.42 2.17 -5.39
N ASN A 58 8.35 0.85 -5.51
CA ASN A 58 7.42 0.01 -4.75
C ASN A 58 5.96 0.46 -4.96
N ALA A 59 5.14 0.49 -3.90
CA ALA A 59 3.73 0.89 -3.95
C ALA A 59 3.47 2.38 -4.28
N ALA A 60 4.52 3.19 -4.55
CA ALA A 60 4.38 4.50 -5.16
C ALA A 60 4.36 4.44 -6.71
N HIS A 61 4.74 3.31 -7.29
CA HIS A 61 4.74 3.11 -8.74
C HIS A 61 3.31 2.87 -9.26
N PRO A 62 2.85 3.54 -10.35
CA PRO A 62 1.48 3.39 -10.85
C PRO A 62 1.09 1.95 -11.22
N PHE A 63 2.05 1.12 -11.65
CA PHE A 63 1.79 -0.30 -11.94
C PHE A 63 1.72 -1.20 -10.70
N GLU A 64 2.20 -0.74 -9.54
CA GLU A 64 2.02 -1.42 -8.26
C GLU A 64 0.82 -0.87 -7.50
N ASN A 65 0.40 0.38 -7.71
CA ASN A 65 -0.71 0.99 -6.97
C ASN A 65 -1.46 2.03 -7.81
N PRO A 66 -2.30 1.58 -8.76
CA PRO A 66 -2.89 2.45 -9.77
C PRO A 66 -3.99 3.36 -9.22
N THR A 67 -4.68 2.99 -8.14
CA THR A 67 -5.87 3.72 -7.68
C THR A 67 -5.91 3.89 -6.15
N PRO A 68 -6.68 4.88 -5.63
CA PRO A 68 -6.91 5.00 -4.20
C PRO A 68 -7.53 3.73 -3.59
N LEU A 69 -8.33 2.99 -4.37
CA LEU A 69 -8.92 1.73 -3.95
C LEU A 69 -7.84 0.65 -3.76
N THR A 70 -6.91 0.49 -4.70
CA THR A 70 -5.79 -0.46 -4.52
C THR A 70 -4.96 -0.10 -3.30
N ASN A 71 -4.73 1.19 -3.08
CA ASN A 71 -4.00 1.67 -1.92
C ASN A 71 -4.69 1.30 -0.60
N ALA A 72 -6.00 1.53 -0.51
CA ALA A 72 -6.79 1.12 0.67
C ALA A 72 -6.72 -0.40 0.89
N LEU A 73 -6.82 -1.19 -0.19
CA LEU A 73 -6.72 -2.65 -0.13
C LEU A 73 -5.32 -3.13 0.27
N HIS A 74 -4.25 -2.43 -0.10
CA HIS A 74 -2.89 -2.71 0.37
C HIS A 74 -2.78 -2.55 1.89
N ILE A 75 -3.29 -1.44 2.42
CA ILE A 75 -3.30 -1.17 3.87
C ILE A 75 -4.08 -2.25 4.61
N LEU A 76 -5.29 -2.59 4.14
CA LEU A 76 -6.09 -3.66 4.74
C LEU A 76 -5.39 -5.02 4.68
N SER A 77 -4.72 -5.33 3.56
CA SER A 77 -3.99 -6.58 3.40
C SER A 77 -2.82 -6.71 4.38
N MET A 78 -2.08 -5.62 4.64
CA MET A 78 -1.01 -5.62 5.65
C MET A 78 -1.55 -5.86 7.07
N LEU A 79 -2.75 -5.35 7.38
CA LEU A 79 -3.37 -5.50 8.70
C LEU A 79 -4.05 -6.86 8.88
N LEU A 80 -4.36 -7.58 7.79
CA LEU A 80 -5.18 -8.78 7.79
C LEU A 80 -4.63 -9.89 8.70
N ILE A 81 -3.39 -10.34 8.46
CA ILE A 81 -2.80 -11.45 9.23
C ILE A 81 -2.50 -11.04 10.68
N PRO A 82 -1.82 -9.90 10.95
CA PRO A 82 -1.53 -9.50 12.33
C PRO A 82 -2.77 -9.36 13.21
N SER A 83 -3.86 -8.77 12.67
CA SER A 83 -5.12 -8.63 13.41
C SER A 83 -5.87 -9.96 13.58
N ALA A 84 -5.84 -10.86 12.59
CA ALA A 84 -6.41 -12.19 12.74
C ALA A 84 -5.67 -12.99 13.84
N LEU A 85 -4.36 -12.83 13.94
CA LEU A 85 -3.54 -13.58 14.89
C LEU A 85 -3.82 -13.20 16.36
N THR A 86 -4.20 -11.96 16.66
CA THR A 86 -4.61 -11.57 18.02
C THR A 86 -5.89 -12.31 18.43
N TYR A 87 -6.83 -12.49 17.50
CA TYR A 87 -8.03 -13.29 17.76
C TYR A 87 -7.70 -14.77 17.92
N THR A 88 -6.90 -15.35 17.02
CA THR A 88 -6.55 -16.78 17.11
C THR A 88 -5.81 -17.09 18.41
N PHE A 89 -4.92 -16.20 18.85
CA PHE A 89 -4.23 -16.32 20.14
C PHE A 89 -5.22 -16.41 21.31
N GLY A 90 -6.18 -15.48 21.39
CA GLY A 90 -7.20 -15.50 22.45
C GLY A 90 -8.09 -16.74 22.38
N SER A 91 -8.38 -17.24 21.18
CA SER A 91 -9.17 -18.47 21.00
C SER A 91 -8.40 -19.73 21.41
N MET A 92 -7.10 -19.82 21.09
CA MET A 92 -6.25 -20.96 21.48
C MET A 92 -6.08 -21.06 22.99
N LEU A 93 -6.07 -19.93 23.70
CA LEU A 93 -6.02 -19.89 25.16
C LEU A 93 -7.38 -20.12 25.86
N LEU A 94 -8.47 -20.31 25.10
CA LEU A 94 -9.85 -20.31 25.61
C LEU A 94 -10.19 -19.04 26.41
N GLN A 95 -9.43 -17.97 26.21
CA GLN A 95 -9.57 -16.68 26.89
C GLN A 95 -9.56 -15.55 25.84
N ARG A 96 -10.68 -15.43 25.11
CA ARG A 96 -10.82 -14.44 24.02
C ARG A 96 -10.53 -13.00 24.45
N ARG A 97 -10.78 -12.67 25.71
CA ARG A 97 -10.48 -11.34 26.29
C ARG A 97 -9.01 -10.96 26.11
N GLN A 98 -8.07 -11.91 26.26
CA GLN A 98 -6.65 -11.62 26.08
C GLN A 98 -6.31 -11.22 24.64
N GLY A 99 -6.91 -11.88 23.65
CA GLY A 99 -6.76 -11.51 22.25
C GLY A 99 -7.25 -10.10 21.95
N TRP A 100 -8.39 -9.70 22.53
CA TRP A 100 -8.92 -8.34 22.42
C TRP A 100 -8.07 -7.29 23.14
N VAL A 101 -7.44 -7.65 24.27
CA VAL A 101 -6.48 -6.76 24.94
C VAL A 101 -5.30 -6.48 24.02
N PHE A 102 -4.68 -7.50 23.43
CA PHE A 102 -3.59 -7.31 22.46
C PHE A 102 -4.00 -6.48 21.26
N PHE A 103 -5.14 -6.80 20.65
CA PHE A 103 -5.68 -6.04 19.52
C PHE A 103 -5.87 -4.56 19.88
N GLY A 104 -6.50 -4.29 21.03
CA GLY A 104 -6.73 -2.93 21.51
C GLY A 104 -5.42 -2.16 21.75
N THR A 105 -4.44 -2.78 22.41
CA THR A 105 -3.13 -2.16 22.64
C THR A 105 -2.44 -1.79 21.33
N PHE A 106 -2.37 -2.71 20.37
CA PHE A 106 -1.74 -2.45 19.08
C PHE A 106 -2.48 -1.39 18.27
N LEU A 107 -3.82 -1.38 18.32
CA LEU A 107 -4.64 -0.38 17.63
C LEU A 107 -4.42 1.02 18.21
N VAL A 108 -4.36 1.15 19.55
CA VAL A 108 -4.08 2.43 20.21
C VAL A 108 -2.70 2.96 19.81
N MET A 109 -1.67 2.10 19.81
CA MET A 109 -0.34 2.49 19.34
C MET A 109 -0.36 2.92 17.88
N PHE A 110 -1.00 2.15 17.00
CA PHE A 110 -1.12 2.47 15.57
C PHE A 110 -1.78 3.83 15.35
N LEU A 111 -2.92 4.10 15.99
CA LEU A 111 -3.62 5.39 15.85
C LEU A 111 -2.81 6.55 16.41
N GLY A 112 -2.08 6.35 17.52
CA GLY A 112 -1.19 7.36 18.09
C GLY A 112 -0.07 7.76 17.12
N PHE A 113 0.62 6.79 16.53
CA PHE A 113 1.66 7.07 15.54
C PHE A 113 1.10 7.63 14.24
N LEU A 114 -0.06 7.15 13.78
CA LEU A 114 -0.72 7.67 12.60
C LEU A 114 -1.08 9.16 12.77
N ALA A 115 -1.68 9.54 13.91
CA ALA A 115 -2.01 10.92 14.19
C ALA A 115 -0.77 11.82 14.24
N LEU A 116 0.33 11.32 14.81
CA LEU A 116 1.61 12.04 14.86
C LEU A 116 2.17 12.30 13.46
N VAL A 117 2.28 11.26 12.62
CA VAL A 117 2.83 11.39 11.26
C VAL A 117 1.91 12.25 10.41
N TYR A 118 0.60 11.99 10.45
CA TYR A 118 -0.37 12.78 9.69
C TYR A 118 -0.32 14.26 10.08
N GLY A 119 -0.31 14.58 11.37
CA GLY A 119 -0.20 15.96 11.85
C GLY A 119 1.11 16.64 11.43
N ALA A 120 2.23 15.90 11.42
CA ALA A 120 3.51 16.42 10.96
C ALA A 120 3.51 16.73 9.46
N GLU A 121 3.02 15.81 8.62
CA GLU A 121 2.96 15.99 7.16
C GLU A 121 2.00 17.11 6.75
N GLN A 122 0.90 17.31 7.48
CA GLN A 122 -0.05 18.40 7.22
C GLN A 122 0.53 19.80 7.48
N ASN A 123 1.58 19.93 8.31
CA ASN A 123 2.24 21.22 8.52
C ASN A 123 3.10 21.65 7.31
N GLY A 124 3.39 20.72 6.40
CA GLY A 124 4.19 20.99 5.20
C GLY A 124 5.63 21.40 5.49
N ASN A 125 6.26 22.05 4.51
CA ASN A 125 7.64 22.51 4.60
C ASN A 125 7.70 24.05 4.66
N PRO A 126 8.24 24.66 5.74
CA PRO A 126 8.32 26.11 5.87
C PRO A 126 9.17 26.77 4.76
N LEU A 127 10.16 26.07 4.20
CA LEU A 127 10.99 26.60 3.11
C LEU A 127 10.18 26.75 1.82
N LEU A 128 9.24 25.84 1.56
CA LEU A 128 8.34 25.95 0.40
C LEU A 128 7.37 27.12 0.56
N THR A 129 6.89 27.39 1.80
CA THR A 129 6.06 28.55 2.10
C THR A 129 6.83 29.85 1.88
N GLN A 130 8.09 29.91 2.31
CA GLN A 130 8.97 31.07 2.06
C GLN A 130 9.25 31.27 0.57
N ALA A 131 9.35 30.18 -0.21
CA ALA A 131 9.46 30.22 -1.66
C ALA A 131 8.16 30.60 -2.38
N GLY A 132 7.06 30.85 -1.64
CA GLY A 132 5.76 31.24 -2.19
C GLY A 132 4.92 30.08 -2.73
N ALA A 133 5.31 28.82 -2.49
CA ALA A 133 4.54 27.66 -2.92
C ALA A 133 3.28 27.49 -2.07
N ASN A 134 2.13 27.32 -2.73
CA ASN A 134 0.89 27.00 -2.04
C ASN A 134 0.91 25.54 -1.55
N GLN A 135 0.76 25.34 -0.24
CA GLN A 135 0.73 24.03 0.41
C GLN A 135 -0.65 23.72 1.03
N THR A 136 -1.66 24.52 0.72
CA THR A 136 -3.05 24.19 1.10
C THR A 136 -3.54 23.03 0.25
N LEU A 137 -4.14 22.03 0.92
CA LEU A 137 -4.75 20.88 0.24
C LEU A 137 -5.82 21.38 -0.74
N SER A 138 -5.66 21.07 -2.02
CA SER A 138 -6.72 21.21 -3.01
C SER A 138 -7.80 20.16 -2.72
N ILE A 139 -8.92 20.59 -2.16
CA ILE A 139 -10.14 19.79 -1.97
C ILE A 139 -10.80 19.55 -3.33
#